data_AF-A0A8F6NB89-F1
#
_entry.id   AF-A0A8F6NB89-F1
#
_cell.length_a   1.000
_cell.length_b   1.000
_cell.length_c   1.000
_cell.angle_alpha   90.00
_cell.angle_beta   90.00
_cell.angle_gamma   90.00
#
_symmetry.space_group_name_H-M   'P 1'
#
loop_
_entity.id
_entity.type
_entity.pdbx_description
1 polymer ?
#
loop_
_entity_poly.entity_id
_entity_poly.type
_entity_poly.pdbx_seq_one_letter_code
_entity_poly.pdbx_strand_id
1 'polypeptide(L)'
;MAEGMIKDLVASGHALADDMTGAPSVLVRCLAAQLEVQLVRANALAAENAHARERHVFIRALAVSILEHSGGRMDWRGAMEDATELLQTVDSVYAKTPATDAFLAEVRAQGVEMFSEKFGGGTQLSDMVKEVAKDFAAQLRKGAVL
;
A
#
# COMPACT_ATOMS: atom_id res chain seq x y z
N MET A 1 -0.25 21.79 -5.50
CA MET A 1 1.04 22.40 -5.87
C MET A 1 2.17 21.37 -5.91
N ALA A 2 2.40 20.57 -4.86
CA ALA A 2 3.48 19.56 -4.87
C ALA A 2 3.33 18.46 -5.93
N GLU A 3 2.12 17.91 -6.14
CA GLU A 3 1.89 16.83 -7.13
C GLU A 3 2.23 17.27 -8.57
N GLY A 4 1.84 18.48 -8.97
CA GLY A 4 2.13 19.03 -10.29
C GLY A 4 3.64 19.18 -10.51
N MET A 5 4.35 19.73 -9.53
CA MET A 5 5.81 19.87 -9.60
C MET A 5 6.52 18.52 -9.76
N ILE A 6 6.03 17.46 -9.09
CA ILE A 6 6.62 16.12 -9.21
C ILE A 6 6.34 15.52 -10.60
N LYS A 7 5.13 15.69 -11.14
CA LYS A 7 4.79 15.25 -12.50
C LYS A 7 5.65 15.92 -13.56
N ASP A 8 5.85 17.23 -13.43
CA ASP A 8 6.72 17.99 -14.34
C ASP A 8 8.18 17.54 -14.25
N LEU A 9 8.65 17.21 -13.04
CA LEU A 9 9.99 16.68 -12.82
C LEU A 9 10.17 15.27 -13.44
N VAL A 10 9.19 14.39 -13.30
CA VAL A 10 9.19 13.06 -13.95
C VAL A 10 9.27 13.19 -15.47
N ALA A 11 8.42 14.04 -16.06
CA ALA A 11 8.43 14.31 -17.50
C ALA A 11 9.78 14.86 -17.96
N SER A 12 10.34 15.82 -17.22
CA SER A 12 11.66 16.39 -17.50
C SER A 12 12.78 15.35 -17.40
N GLY A 13 12.70 14.44 -16.43
CA GLY A 13 13.65 13.34 -16.28
C GLY A 13 13.62 12.37 -17.47
N HIS A 14 12.42 12.01 -17.96
CA HIS A 14 12.30 11.18 -19.16
C HIS A 14 12.86 11.87 -20.40
N ALA A 15 12.50 13.14 -20.64
CA ALA A 15 13.03 13.92 -21.76
C ALA A 15 14.56 14.03 -21.69
N LEU A 16 15.13 14.31 -20.52
CA LEU A 16 16.57 14.36 -20.33
C LEU A 16 17.23 13.00 -20.63
N ALA A 17 16.63 11.89 -20.21
CA ALA A 17 17.15 10.57 -20.49
C ALA A 17 17.16 10.24 -22.00
N ASP A 18 16.19 10.76 -22.76
CA ASP A 18 16.11 10.55 -24.20
C ASP A 18 17.21 11.32 -24.97
N ASP A 19 17.66 12.46 -24.43
CA ASP A 19 18.78 13.25 -24.97
C ASP A 19 20.17 12.70 -24.56
N MET A 20 20.22 11.68 -23.71
CA MET A 20 21.45 11.08 -23.19
C MET A 20 21.74 9.71 -23.83
N THR A 21 22.99 9.24 -23.70
CA THR A 21 23.39 7.89 -24.13
C THR A 21 24.15 7.16 -23.02
N GLY A 22 24.21 5.83 -23.11
CA GLY A 22 24.96 4.99 -22.19
C GLY A 22 24.33 4.86 -20.79
N ALA A 23 25.13 4.49 -19.80
CA ALA A 23 24.66 4.27 -18.43
C ALA A 23 23.92 5.47 -17.79
N PRO A 24 24.31 6.74 -18.02
CA PRO A 24 23.60 7.89 -17.47
C PRO A 24 22.14 7.99 -17.90
N SER A 25 21.82 7.70 -19.18
CA SER A 25 20.42 7.76 -19.65
C SER A 25 19.55 6.72 -18.96
N VAL A 26 20.09 5.52 -18.76
CA VAL A 26 19.40 4.43 -18.05
C VAL A 26 19.11 4.84 -16.60
N LEU A 27 20.10 5.40 -15.89
CA LEU A 27 19.92 5.82 -14.50
C LEU A 27 18.86 6.92 -14.36
N VAL A 28 18.91 7.94 -15.21
CA VAL A 28 17.92 9.04 -15.17
C VAL A 28 16.51 8.51 -15.47
N ARG A 29 16.38 7.61 -16.47
CA ARG A 29 15.09 6.99 -16.79
C ARG A 29 14.54 6.14 -15.65
N CYS A 30 15.39 5.36 -14.99
CA CYS A 30 15.01 4.55 -13.83
C CYS A 30 14.55 5.44 -12.65
N LEU A 31 15.28 6.53 -12.36
CA LEU A 31 14.90 7.46 -11.30
C LEU A 31 13.57 8.15 -11.58
N ALA A 32 13.33 8.59 -12.82
CA ALA A 32 12.06 9.19 -13.23
C ALA A 32 10.89 8.21 -13.06
N ALA A 33 11.04 6.98 -13.55
CA ALA A 33 10.03 5.93 -13.39
C ALA A 33 9.78 5.60 -11.90
N GLN A 34 10.84 5.55 -11.08
CA GLN A 34 10.69 5.27 -9.66
C GLN A 34 10.01 6.41 -8.91
N LEU A 35 10.26 7.66 -9.29
CA LEU A 35 9.56 8.83 -8.74
C LEU A 35 8.05 8.80 -9.09
N GLU A 36 7.70 8.40 -10.31
CA GLU A 36 6.30 8.20 -10.72
C GLU A 36 5.60 7.13 -9.86
N VAL A 37 6.24 5.97 -9.68
CA VAL A 37 5.72 4.90 -8.82
C VAL A 37 5.51 5.39 -7.37
N GLN A 38 6.47 6.14 -6.82
CA GLN A 38 6.35 6.70 -5.47
C GLN A 38 5.22 7.73 -5.38
N LEU A 39 5.03 8.55 -6.41
CA LEU A 39 3.93 9.52 -6.45
C LEU A 39 2.57 8.83 -6.42
N VAL A 40 2.38 7.81 -7.28
CA VAL A 40 1.13 7.03 -7.34
C VAL A 40 0.86 6.36 -5.98
N ARG A 41 1.87 5.73 -5.38
CA ARG A 41 1.76 5.08 -4.07
C ARG A 41 1.42 6.08 -2.96
N ALA A 42 2.10 7.23 -2.93
CA ALA A 42 1.87 8.25 -1.92
C ALA A 42 0.44 8.80 -2.02
N ASN A 43 -0.06 9.04 -3.23
CA ASN A 43 -1.44 9.50 -3.45
C ASN A 43 -2.47 8.45 -3.01
N ALA A 44 -2.25 7.18 -3.34
CA ALA A 44 -3.13 6.09 -2.91
C ALA A 44 -3.19 5.97 -1.37
N LEU A 45 -2.03 6.02 -0.69
CA LEU A 45 -1.96 6.00 0.77
C LEU A 45 -2.59 7.26 1.40
N ALA A 46 -2.43 8.43 0.79
CA ALA A 46 -3.06 9.66 1.27
C ALA A 46 -4.58 9.60 1.17
N ALA A 47 -5.12 9.08 0.06
CA ALA A 47 -6.56 8.87 -0.13
C ALA A 47 -7.12 7.85 0.87
N GLU A 48 -6.43 6.72 1.06
CA GLU A 48 -6.79 5.71 2.05
C GLU A 48 -6.82 6.29 3.48
N ASN A 49 -5.80 7.08 3.84
CA ASN A 49 -5.74 7.75 5.15
C ASN A 49 -6.84 8.80 5.34
N ALA A 50 -7.17 9.58 4.30
CA ALA A 50 -8.27 10.54 4.36
C ALA A 50 -9.59 9.83 4.65
N HIS A 51 -9.85 8.74 3.93
CA HIS A 51 -11.05 7.92 4.12
C HIS A 51 -11.09 7.26 5.50
N ALA A 52 -9.96 6.76 6.01
CA ALA A 52 -9.87 6.22 7.37
C ALA A 52 -10.21 7.29 8.43
N ARG A 53 -9.75 8.53 8.25
CA ARG A 53 -10.06 9.65 9.15
C ARG A 53 -11.54 10.04 9.08
N GLU A 54 -12.13 10.13 7.89
CA GLU A 54 -13.55 10.44 7.72
C GLU A 54 -14.44 9.41 8.43
N ARG A 55 -14.14 8.12 8.27
CA ARG A 55 -14.83 7.03 8.98
C ARG A 55 -14.71 7.19 10.50
N HIS A 56 -13.53 7.54 11.01
CA HIS A 56 -13.31 7.72 12.44
C HIS A 56 -14.10 8.92 13.00
N VAL A 57 -14.18 10.02 12.24
CA VAL A 57 -15.02 11.16 12.60
C VAL A 57 -16.50 10.78 12.63
N PHE A 58 -16.97 10.01 11.64
CA PHE A 58 -18.35 9.52 11.60
C PHE A 58 -18.70 8.65 12.81
N ILE A 59 -17.87 7.66 13.13
CA ILE A 59 -18.10 6.78 14.29
C ILE A 59 -18.11 7.56 15.60
N ARG A 60 -17.18 8.51 15.75
CA ARG A 60 -17.14 9.37 16.93
C ARG A 60 -18.42 10.21 17.06
N ALA A 61 -18.92 10.76 15.96
CA ALA A 61 -20.17 11.52 15.96
C ALA A 61 -21.38 10.64 16.31
N LEU A 62 -21.45 9.43 15.75
CA LEU A 62 -22.49 8.44 16.08
C LEU A 62 -22.47 8.09 17.57
N ALA A 63 -21.29 7.79 18.12
CA ALA A 63 -21.12 7.46 19.54
C ALA A 63 -21.57 8.61 20.47
N VAL A 64 -21.18 9.85 20.16
CA VAL A 64 -21.62 11.04 20.93
C VAL A 64 -23.14 11.23 20.86
N SER A 65 -23.74 11.06 19.67
CA SER A 65 -25.20 11.14 19.53
C SER A 65 -25.92 10.09 20.38
N ILE A 66 -25.44 8.85 20.42
CA ILE A 66 -26.02 7.78 21.25
C ILE A 66 -25.89 8.11 22.75
N LEU A 67 -24.74 8.65 23.17
CA LEU A 67 -24.50 9.11 24.55
C LEU A 67 -25.48 10.23 24.98
N GLU A 68 -25.67 11.23 24.12
CA GLU A 68 -26.54 12.38 24.41
C GLU A 68 -28.02 11.97 24.46
N HIS A 69 -28.48 11.12 23.54
CA HIS A 69 -29.88 10.72 23.45
C HIS A 69 -30.27 9.60 24.44
N SER A 70 -29.30 8.86 24.98
CA SER A 70 -29.54 7.86 26.04
C SER A 70 -29.74 8.48 27.43
N GLY A 71 -29.55 9.80 27.57
CA GLY A 71 -29.65 10.51 28.84
C GLY A 71 -28.61 10.06 29.87
N GLY A 72 -27.47 9.52 29.43
CA GLY A 72 -26.41 9.01 30.29
C GLY A 72 -26.72 7.67 30.97
N ARG A 73 -27.77 6.95 30.55
CA ARG A 73 -28.04 5.59 31.04
C ARG A 73 -27.06 4.60 30.39
N MET A 74 -25.99 4.29 31.12
CA MET A 74 -24.92 3.38 30.73
C MET A 74 -25.31 1.91 30.95
N ASP A 75 -26.12 1.31 30.07
CA ASP A 75 -25.98 -0.13 29.78
C ASP A 75 -25.31 -0.33 28.42
N TRP A 76 -24.03 0.07 28.36
CA TRP A 76 -23.23 -0.13 27.16
C TRP A 76 -23.00 -1.59 26.83
N ARG A 77 -23.06 -2.50 27.83
CA ARG A 77 -22.85 -3.92 27.59
C ARG A 77 -24.04 -4.53 26.83
N GLY A 78 -25.27 -4.26 27.26
CA GLY A 78 -26.48 -4.69 26.56
C GLY A 78 -26.65 -4.02 25.20
N ALA A 79 -26.34 -2.73 25.08
CA ALA A 79 -26.39 -2.01 23.80
C ALA A 79 -25.34 -2.48 22.77
N MET A 80 -24.18 -2.98 23.24
CA MET A 80 -23.14 -3.53 22.37
C MET A 80 -23.41 -5.01 22.00
N GLU A 81 -24.12 -5.75 22.84
CA GLU A 81 -24.56 -7.14 22.58
C GLU A 81 -25.49 -7.21 21.35
N ASP A 82 -26.41 -6.26 21.22
CA ASP A 82 -27.30 -6.12 20.05
C ASP A 82 -26.63 -5.46 18.83
N ALA A 83 -25.44 -4.86 18.98
CA ALA A 83 -24.73 -4.14 17.92
C ALA A 83 -23.67 -4.99 17.19
N THR A 84 -23.69 -6.31 17.36
CA THR A 84 -22.69 -7.23 16.77
C THR A 84 -22.55 -7.07 15.25
N GLU A 85 -23.65 -6.91 14.51
CA GLU A 85 -23.60 -6.64 13.06
C GLU A 85 -22.98 -5.28 12.72
N LEU A 86 -23.19 -4.27 13.56
CA LEU A 86 -22.65 -2.92 13.38
C LEU A 86 -21.14 -2.92 13.65
N LEU A 87 -20.70 -3.66 14.66
CA LEU A 87 -19.28 -3.87 14.97
C LEU A 87 -18.58 -4.63 13.84
N GLN A 88 -19.18 -5.70 13.32
CA GLN A 88 -18.66 -6.44 12.17
C GLN A 88 -18.62 -5.58 10.89
N THR A 89 -19.63 -4.73 10.69
CA THR A 89 -19.66 -3.80 9.55
C THR A 89 -18.53 -2.79 9.66
N VAL A 90 -18.34 -2.18 10.83
CA VAL A 90 -17.22 -1.28 11.13
C VAL A 90 -15.89 -2.01 10.91
N ASP A 91 -15.68 -3.18 11.51
CA ASP A 91 -14.45 -3.95 11.36
C ASP A 91 -14.18 -4.31 9.90
N SER A 92 -15.19 -4.72 9.13
CA SER A 92 -15.03 -5.04 7.70
C SER A 92 -14.65 -3.82 6.84
N VAL A 93 -15.15 -2.64 7.23
CA VAL A 93 -14.87 -1.36 6.57
C VAL A 93 -13.44 -0.93 6.91
N TYR A 94 -13.00 -1.11 8.15
CA TYR A 94 -11.65 -0.78 8.63
C TYR A 94 -10.57 -1.79 8.24
N ALA A 95 -10.92 -3.05 8.01
CA ALA A 95 -9.97 -4.12 7.70
C ALA A 95 -9.40 -4.06 6.27
N LYS A 96 -9.96 -3.23 5.38
CA LYS A 96 -9.52 -3.15 3.99
C LYS A 96 -8.68 -1.90 3.74
N THR A 97 -7.37 -2.11 3.61
CA THR A 97 -6.37 -1.09 3.31
C THR A 97 -5.62 -1.46 2.02
N PRO A 98 -6.28 -1.44 0.85
CA PRO A 98 -5.72 -1.99 -0.39
C PRO A 98 -4.42 -1.32 -0.82
N ALA A 99 -4.22 -0.03 -0.54
CA ALA A 99 -2.96 0.65 -0.85
C ALA A 99 -1.83 0.17 0.06
N THR A 100 -2.13 0.00 1.35
CA THR A 100 -1.20 -0.59 2.33
C THR A 100 -0.89 -2.04 2.01
N ASP A 101 -1.90 -2.84 1.63
CA ASP A 101 -1.74 -4.25 1.29
C ASP A 101 -0.86 -4.43 0.05
N ALA A 102 -1.09 -3.62 -0.99
CA ALA A 102 -0.26 -3.60 -2.20
C ALA A 102 1.19 -3.16 -1.87
N PHE A 103 1.37 -2.19 -0.97
CA PHE A 103 2.70 -1.80 -0.50
C PHE A 103 3.42 -2.94 0.22
N LEU A 104 2.75 -3.60 1.17
CA LEU A 104 3.34 -4.72 1.92
C LEU A 104 3.61 -5.93 1.02
N ALA A 105 2.75 -6.19 0.03
CA ALA A 105 2.98 -7.21 -1.00
C ALA A 105 4.26 -6.94 -1.79
N GLU A 106 4.48 -5.69 -2.22
CA GLU A 106 5.70 -5.29 -2.91
C GLU A 106 6.95 -5.42 -2.01
N VAL A 107 6.87 -4.99 -0.74
CA VAL A 107 7.99 -5.12 0.20
C VAL A 107 8.35 -6.59 0.43
N ARG A 108 7.35 -7.47 0.58
CA ARG A 108 7.59 -8.91 0.68
C ARG A 108 8.22 -9.49 -0.59
N ALA A 109 7.74 -9.09 -1.77
CA ALA A 109 8.30 -9.53 -3.05
C ALA A 109 9.78 -9.12 -3.20
N GLN A 110 10.12 -7.89 -2.83
CA GLN A 110 11.50 -7.41 -2.81
C GLN A 110 12.37 -8.17 -1.80
N GLY A 111 11.82 -8.50 -0.62
CA GLY A 111 12.51 -9.34 0.36
C GLY A 111 12.90 -10.72 -0.18
N VAL A 112 11.99 -11.34 -0.94
CA VAL A 112 12.22 -12.63 -1.62
C VAL A 112 13.28 -12.52 -2.71
N GLU A 113 13.20 -11.48 -3.53
CA GLU A 113 14.17 -11.21 -4.59
C GLU A 113 15.58 -11.00 -4.00
N MET A 114 15.69 -10.17 -2.95
CA MET A 114 16.96 -9.95 -2.24
C MET A 114 17.52 -11.23 -1.62
N PHE A 115 16.66 -12.07 -1.01
CA PHE A 115 17.10 -13.36 -0.48
C PHE A 115 17.67 -14.24 -1.58
N SER A 116 17.00 -14.31 -2.72
CA SER A 116 17.40 -15.11 -3.87
C SER A 116 18.74 -14.68 -4.46
N GLU A 117 18.99 -13.37 -4.55
CA GLU A 117 20.28 -12.83 -4.98
C GLU A 117 21.42 -13.23 -4.04
N LYS A 118 21.16 -13.33 -2.73
CA LYS A 118 22.14 -13.74 -1.72
C LYS A 118 22.35 -15.25 -1.63
N PHE A 119 21.44 -16.06 -2.17
CA PHE A 119 21.51 -17.52 -2.11
C PHE A 119 22.71 -18.10 -2.89
N GLY A 120 23.26 -17.35 -3.85
CA GLY A 120 24.45 -17.73 -4.63
C GLY A 120 24.16 -17.93 -6.11
N GLY A 121 25.06 -18.63 -6.81
CA GLY A 121 24.93 -18.88 -8.25
C GLY A 121 25.88 -19.96 -8.76
N GLY A 122 25.64 -20.43 -9.98
CA GLY A 122 26.51 -21.41 -10.65
C GLY A 122 26.20 -22.87 -10.32
N THR A 123 25.08 -23.15 -9.66
CA THR A 123 24.58 -24.52 -9.41
C THR A 123 23.14 -24.67 -9.88
N GLN A 124 22.74 -25.88 -10.24
CA GLN A 124 21.33 -26.16 -10.56
C GLN A 124 20.38 -25.80 -9.42
N LEU A 125 20.80 -25.99 -8.16
CA LEU A 125 20.01 -25.62 -6.99
C LEU A 125 19.82 -24.11 -6.88
N SER A 126 20.88 -23.32 -7.05
CA SER A 126 20.78 -21.85 -7.02
C SER A 126 19.90 -21.30 -8.14
N ASP A 127 19.95 -21.92 -9.32
CA ASP A 127 19.13 -21.48 -10.46
C ASP A 127 17.65 -21.81 -10.23
N MET A 128 17.36 -22.98 -9.67
CA MET A 128 16.00 -23.35 -9.25
C MET A 128 15.44 -22.41 -8.19
N VAL A 129 16.24 -22.04 -7.18
CA VAL A 129 15.83 -21.09 -6.13
C VAL A 129 15.56 -19.69 -6.72
N LYS A 130 16.31 -19.27 -7.75
CA LYS A 130 16.07 -18.00 -8.43
C LYS A 130 14.75 -17.95 -9.18
N GLU A 131 14.45 -18.98 -9.96
CA GLU A 131 13.16 -19.05 -10.67
C GLU A 131 11.98 -19.14 -9.70
N VAL A 132 12.07 -19.98 -8.66
CA VAL A 132 11.00 -20.09 -7.64
C VAL A 132 10.79 -18.77 -6.89
N ALA A 133 11.88 -18.09 -6.51
CA ALA A 133 11.79 -16.79 -5.84
C ALA A 133 11.14 -15.73 -6.73
N LYS A 134 11.48 -15.70 -8.02
CA LYS A 134 10.89 -14.80 -9.01
C LYS A 134 9.39 -15.04 -9.16
N ASP A 135 8.97 -16.30 -9.29
CA ASP A 135 7.56 -16.66 -9.39
C ASP A 135 6.79 -16.32 -8.11
N PHE A 136 7.38 -16.60 -6.94
CA PHE A 136 6.79 -16.28 -5.64
C PHE A 136 6.66 -14.76 -5.42
N ALA A 137 7.68 -13.98 -5.79
CA ALA A 137 7.61 -12.52 -5.77
C ALA A 137 6.49 -11.98 -6.68
N ALA A 138 6.32 -12.58 -7.87
CA ALA A 138 5.22 -12.23 -8.76
C ALA A 138 3.83 -12.59 -8.19
N GLN A 139 3.71 -13.70 -7.46
CA GLN A 139 2.47 -14.09 -6.77
C GLN A 139 2.13 -13.13 -5.63
N LEU A 140 3.13 -12.73 -4.83
CA LEU A 140 2.96 -11.75 -3.76
C LEU A 140 2.38 -10.44 -4.30
N ARG A 141 2.92 -9.92 -5.42
CA ARG A 141 2.43 -8.69 -6.07
C ARG A 141 0.98 -8.79 -6.58
N LYS A 142 0.52 -9.99 -6.93
CA LYS A 142 -0.87 -10.23 -7.36
C LYS A 142 -1.85 -10.34 -6.19
N GLY A 143 -1.37 -10.34 -4.95
CA GLY A 143 -2.21 -10.53 -3.76
C GLY A 143 -2.77 -11.95 -3.64
N ALA A 144 -2.15 -12.94 -4.28
CA ALA A 144 -2.56 -14.33 -4.12
C ALA A 144 -2.29 -14.79 -2.67
N VAL A 145 -3.29 -15.43 -2.05
CA VAL A 145 -3.10 -16.13 -0.76
C VAL A 145 -2.14 -17.28 -1.00
N LEU A 146 -1.11 -17.36 -0.17
CA LEU A 146 -0.14 -18.45 -0.13
C LEU A 146 -0.68 -19.66 0.62
#